data_AF-A0A3B1BR97-F1
#
_entry.id   AF-A0A3B1BR97-F1
#
_cell.length_a   1.000
_cell.length_b   1.000
_cell.length_c   1.000
_cell.angle_alpha   90.00
_cell.angle_beta   90.00
_cell.angle_gamma   90.00
#
_symmetry.space_group_name_H-M   'P 1'
#
loop_
_entity.id
_entity.type
_entity.pdbx_description
1 polymer ?
#
loop_
_entity_poly.entity_id
_entity_poly.type
_entity_poly.pdbx_seq_one_letter_code
_entity_poly.pdbx_strand_id
1 'polypeptide(L)'
;MKNTFNKLSISSKINLTLLFVFTGILTTSILHMVSNERAMVEKVIEQQNKDTADSYFDAINTMMLTGSMDRRELLREKLLDRPGITDARIIRGTIVSALYGQGNANEQAQDSLDQRALQGEAIMQIDGTENGRILTILNPLRASNDFRGTNCLSCHANAKSGDVIGAVRISYSLKELDAEVNRNLLSSALMQVVLFTLGLLLMIFILRRVITKPLNDLRHTIEIVDQQADLQQRVQIHAEYDEIGKVASAFNRMLEQFQSSLHQVTDVTLHVTSIASKIASVAEETEQNTRTQFGETEQAATAINEATANTEEIASNASDTAHSSQTANESAKSGALIATNAIGGIDSLTNEMSHATDTIGKLDAESEHIGVVLEVISKIAEQTNLLALNAAIEAARAGEQGRGFAVVADEVRSLASRSQESAAQIQEMVETLQTSTHQAVSAMKAASKQAESCSEQIEETAEALAMISGNVGDISERNIQIAAAAEEQRAVMEESNRNLVSINELSEKTAEGASHASQVSEELLQQSQRMQELVAKFKI
;
A
#
# COMPACT_ATOMS: atom_id res chain seq x y z
N MET A 1 -35.26 46.24 -19.31
CA MET A 1 -34.02 46.12 -20.12
C MET A 1 -32.86 45.38 -19.43
N LYS A 2 -32.67 45.42 -18.10
CA LYS A 2 -31.57 44.67 -17.42
C LYS A 2 -31.62 43.14 -17.59
N ASN A 3 -32.81 42.55 -17.75
CA ASN A 3 -32.97 41.08 -17.78
C ASN A 3 -32.71 40.43 -19.16
N THR A 4 -32.83 41.18 -20.25
CA THR A 4 -32.57 40.68 -21.61
C THR A 4 -31.09 40.77 -21.99
N PHE A 5 -30.37 41.80 -21.49
CA PHE A 5 -28.95 41.96 -21.80
C PHE A 5 -28.09 40.83 -21.22
N ASN A 6 -28.41 40.32 -20.02
CA ASN A 6 -27.62 39.26 -19.39
C ASN A 6 -27.68 37.91 -20.12
N LYS A 7 -28.79 37.61 -20.82
CA LYS A 7 -28.98 36.37 -21.59
C LYS A 7 -28.29 36.37 -22.95
N LEU A 8 -27.76 37.52 -23.39
CA LEU A 8 -27.04 37.63 -24.66
C LEU A 8 -25.64 37.02 -24.55
N SER A 9 -25.20 36.37 -25.64
CA SER A 9 -23.83 35.90 -25.77
C SER A 9 -22.84 37.07 -25.63
N ILE A 10 -21.60 36.79 -25.21
CA ILE A 10 -20.55 37.81 -25.10
C ILE A 10 -20.37 38.53 -26.45
N SER A 11 -20.39 37.78 -27.56
CA SER A 11 -20.33 38.33 -28.92
C SER A 11 -21.48 39.32 -29.19
N SER A 12 -22.71 38.96 -28.81
CA SER A 12 -23.89 39.83 -28.96
C SER A 12 -23.79 41.11 -28.12
N LYS A 13 -23.28 41.03 -26.89
CA LYS A 13 -23.08 42.21 -26.02
C LYS A 13 -22.04 43.17 -26.60
N ILE A 14 -20.92 42.64 -27.08
CA ILE A 14 -19.85 43.44 -27.71
C ILE A 14 -20.37 44.10 -28.99
N ASN A 15 -21.02 43.34 -29.87
CA ASN A 15 -21.55 43.88 -31.12
C ASN A 15 -22.62 44.95 -30.89
N LEU A 16 -23.51 44.79 -29.90
CA LEU A 16 -24.50 45.81 -29.55
C LEU A 16 -23.84 47.09 -29.04
N THR A 17 -22.78 46.97 -28.24
CA THR A 17 -22.02 48.11 -27.71
C THR A 17 -21.30 48.85 -28.84
N LEU A 18 -20.67 48.12 -29.77
CA LEU A 18 -20.04 48.71 -30.94
C LEU A 18 -21.05 49.42 -31.85
N LEU A 19 -22.20 48.80 -32.09
CA LEU A 19 -23.27 49.42 -32.87
C LEU A 19 -23.71 50.74 -32.22
N PHE A 20 -23.88 50.76 -30.91
CA PHE A 20 -24.25 51.97 -30.17
C PHE A 20 -23.19 53.07 -30.29
N VAL A 21 -21.91 52.73 -30.11
CA VAL A 21 -20.79 53.68 -30.23
C VAL A 21 -20.66 54.22 -31.65
N PHE A 22 -20.67 53.35 -32.67
CA PHE A 22 -20.57 53.76 -34.07
C PHE A 22 -21.76 54.62 -34.50
N THR A 23 -22.96 54.31 -34.03
CA THR A 23 -24.16 55.12 -34.29
C THR A 23 -24.02 56.49 -33.65
N GLY A 24 -23.58 56.57 -32.39
CA GLY A 24 -23.36 57.84 -31.69
C GLY A 24 -22.32 58.73 -32.39
N ILE A 25 -21.19 58.16 -32.83
CA ILE A 25 -20.14 58.88 -33.57
C ILE A 25 -20.69 59.35 -34.92
N LEU A 26 -21.39 58.49 -35.67
CA LEU A 26 -21.96 58.84 -36.98
C LEU A 26 -23.00 59.97 -36.85
N THR A 27 -23.91 59.90 -35.88
CA THR A 27 -24.91 60.95 -35.65
C THR A 27 -24.24 62.28 -35.29
N THR A 28 -23.23 62.25 -34.40
CA THR A 28 -22.50 63.46 -33.99
C THR A 28 -21.72 64.07 -35.16
N SER A 29 -21.08 63.24 -35.99
CA SER A 29 -20.33 63.66 -37.19
C SER A 29 -21.25 64.32 -38.23
N ILE A 30 -22.41 63.71 -38.52
CA ILE A 30 -23.38 64.26 -39.47
C ILE A 30 -23.93 65.60 -38.96
N LEU A 31 -24.29 65.69 -37.67
CA LEU A 31 -24.75 66.95 -37.07
C LEU A 31 -23.69 68.06 -37.15
N HIS A 32 -22.43 67.73 -36.87
CA HIS A 32 -21.32 68.67 -36.97
C HIS A 32 -21.11 69.13 -38.43
N MET A 33 -21.15 68.21 -39.38
CA MET A 33 -21.02 68.51 -40.82
C MET A 33 -22.14 69.44 -41.31
N VAL A 34 -23.40 69.14 -40.98
CA VAL A 34 -24.56 69.96 -41.37
C VAL A 34 -24.46 71.37 -40.78
N SER A 35 -24.04 71.48 -39.52
CA SER A 35 -23.84 72.78 -38.86
C SER A 35 -22.74 73.60 -39.54
N ASN A 36 -21.61 72.96 -39.85
CA ASN A 36 -20.44 73.64 -40.42
C ASN A 36 -20.66 74.09 -41.87
N GLU A 37 -21.30 73.26 -42.70
CA GLU A 37 -21.69 73.61 -44.08
C GLU A 37 -22.64 74.82 -44.12
N ARG A 38 -23.69 74.82 -43.29
CA ARG A 38 -24.63 75.95 -43.21
C ARG A 38 -23.96 77.26 -42.78
N ALA A 39 -23.10 77.20 -41.76
CA ALA A 39 -22.38 78.37 -41.27
C ALA A 39 -21.39 78.93 -42.30
N MET A 40 -20.74 78.06 -43.08
CA MET A 40 -19.83 78.50 -44.14
C MET A 40 -20.59 79.23 -45.27
N VAL A 41 -21.72 78.66 -45.70
CA VAL A 41 -22.54 79.18 -46.80
C VAL A 41 -23.04 80.58 -46.48
N GLU A 42 -23.63 80.78 -45.30
CA GLU A 42 -24.16 82.08 -44.87
C GLU A 42 -23.09 83.17 -44.90
N LYS A 43 -21.88 82.88 -44.39
CA LYS A 43 -20.76 83.80 -44.35
C LYS A 43 -20.23 84.20 -45.74
N VAL A 44 -20.21 83.25 -46.69
CA VAL A 44 -19.75 83.52 -48.07
C VAL A 44 -20.74 84.40 -48.80
N ILE A 45 -22.04 84.13 -48.67
CA ILE A 45 -23.10 84.90 -49.33
C ILE A 45 -23.15 86.34 -48.81
N GLU A 46 -23.05 86.52 -47.50
CA GLU A 46 -23.04 87.83 -46.86
C GLU A 46 -21.94 88.73 -47.47
N GLN A 47 -20.71 88.22 -47.53
CA GLN A 47 -19.58 88.97 -48.07
C GLN A 47 -19.77 89.27 -49.56
N GLN A 48 -20.16 88.27 -50.35
CA GLN A 48 -20.33 88.41 -51.81
C GLN A 48 -21.43 89.42 -52.19
N ASN A 49 -22.55 89.43 -51.48
CA ASN A 49 -23.64 90.36 -51.76
C ASN A 49 -23.34 91.78 -51.28
N LYS A 50 -22.59 91.92 -50.18
CA LYS A 50 -22.09 93.23 -49.74
C LYS A 50 -21.15 93.84 -50.78
N ASP A 51 -20.19 93.06 -51.29
CA ASP A 51 -19.26 93.48 -52.35
C ASP A 51 -20.01 93.84 -53.65
N THR A 52 -21.11 93.15 -53.94
CA THR A 52 -21.98 93.43 -55.09
C THR A 52 -22.75 94.74 -54.94
N ALA A 53 -23.34 94.99 -53.76
CA ALA A 53 -24.03 96.25 -53.47
C ALA A 53 -23.09 97.45 -53.56
N ASP A 54 -21.89 97.29 -53.02
CA ASP A 54 -20.79 98.25 -53.07
C ASP A 54 -20.36 98.53 -54.53
N SER A 55 -20.14 97.49 -55.32
CA SER A 55 -19.78 97.62 -56.74
C SER A 55 -20.89 98.27 -57.56
N TYR A 56 -22.16 98.00 -57.25
CA TYR A 56 -23.30 98.65 -57.90
C TYR A 56 -23.30 100.15 -57.64
N PHE A 57 -23.04 100.55 -56.39
CA PHE A 57 -22.94 101.96 -56.06
C PHE A 57 -21.74 102.63 -56.73
N ASP A 58 -20.57 101.99 -56.74
CA ASP A 58 -19.37 102.55 -57.35
C ASP A 58 -19.51 102.74 -58.87
N ALA A 59 -20.22 101.84 -59.54
CA ALA A 59 -20.59 102.02 -60.95
C ALA A 59 -21.50 103.24 -61.16
N ILE A 60 -22.41 103.51 -60.22
CA ILE A 60 -23.31 104.68 -60.27
C ILE A 60 -22.55 105.97 -59.94
N ASN A 61 -21.66 105.96 -58.96
CA ASN A 61 -20.73 107.08 -58.70
C ASN A 61 -19.91 107.43 -59.94
N THR A 62 -19.38 106.42 -60.62
CA THR A 62 -18.63 106.63 -61.87
C THR A 62 -19.52 107.28 -62.92
N MET A 63 -20.75 106.79 -63.10
CA MET A 63 -21.72 107.40 -64.04
C MET A 63 -22.10 108.84 -63.68
N MET A 64 -22.18 109.18 -62.38
CA MET A 64 -22.41 110.54 -61.91
C MET A 64 -21.26 111.47 -62.30
N LEU A 65 -20.01 111.01 -62.16
CA LEU A 65 -18.80 111.79 -62.49
C LEU A 65 -18.57 111.92 -64.00
N THR A 66 -18.86 110.87 -64.77
CA THR A 66 -18.67 110.87 -66.24
C THR A 66 -19.84 111.45 -67.01
N GLY A 67 -20.95 111.80 -66.33
CA GLY A 67 -22.14 112.40 -66.93
C GLY A 67 -23.05 111.42 -67.69
N SER A 68 -22.94 110.11 -67.45
CA SER A 68 -23.68 109.05 -68.16
C SER A 68 -24.84 108.45 -67.33
N MET A 69 -25.45 109.25 -66.46
CA MET A 69 -26.54 108.84 -65.56
C MET A 69 -27.86 108.51 -66.27
N ASP A 70 -28.00 108.88 -67.53
CA ASP A 70 -29.09 108.47 -68.41
C ASP A 70 -29.12 106.95 -68.62
N ARG A 71 -27.97 106.27 -68.54
CA ARG A 71 -27.83 104.82 -68.76
C ARG A 71 -27.93 103.95 -67.50
N ARG A 72 -28.29 104.52 -66.35
CA ARG A 72 -28.34 103.80 -65.06
C ARG A 72 -29.29 102.59 -65.04
N GLU A 73 -30.37 102.62 -65.83
CA GLU A 73 -31.31 101.48 -65.92
C GLU A 73 -30.65 100.27 -66.61
N LEU A 74 -29.80 100.50 -67.62
CA LEU A 74 -29.04 99.42 -68.27
C LEU A 74 -28.08 98.73 -67.30
N LEU A 75 -27.49 99.47 -66.36
CA LEU A 75 -26.64 98.89 -65.31
C LEU A 75 -27.45 98.02 -64.35
N ARG A 76 -28.64 98.47 -63.97
CA ARG A 76 -29.58 97.68 -63.16
C ARG A 76 -29.98 96.39 -63.87
N GLU A 77 -30.35 96.47 -65.15
CA GLU A 77 -30.67 95.28 -65.96
C GLU A 77 -29.50 94.30 -66.01
N LYS A 78 -28.26 94.79 -66.22
CA LYS A 78 -27.06 93.93 -66.17
C LYS A 78 -26.81 93.29 -64.80
N LEU A 79 -27.23 93.91 -63.71
CA LEU A 79 -27.14 93.31 -62.38
C LEU A 79 -28.23 92.27 -62.16
N LEU A 80 -29.47 92.54 -62.61
CA LEU A 80 -30.56 91.57 -62.56
C LEU A 80 -30.31 90.34 -63.44
N ASP A 81 -29.50 90.46 -64.50
CA ASP A 81 -29.07 89.34 -65.33
C ASP A 81 -27.99 88.46 -64.66
N ARG A 82 -27.40 88.90 -63.52
CA ARG A 82 -26.45 88.07 -62.78
C ARG A 82 -27.19 86.95 -62.04
N PRO A 83 -26.66 85.71 -62.05
CA PRO A 83 -27.29 84.58 -61.37
C PRO A 83 -27.55 84.86 -59.90
N GLY A 84 -28.80 84.68 -59.49
CA GLY A 84 -29.26 84.86 -58.12
C GLY A 84 -29.69 86.28 -57.75
N ILE A 85 -29.33 87.35 -58.48
CA ILE A 85 -29.82 88.70 -58.17
C ILE A 85 -31.29 88.83 -58.62
N THR A 86 -32.19 89.02 -57.67
CA THR A 86 -33.65 89.12 -57.90
C THR A 86 -34.16 90.55 -57.83
N ASP A 87 -33.47 91.41 -57.08
CA ASP A 87 -33.76 92.84 -57.02
C ASP A 87 -32.45 93.61 -56.88
N ALA A 88 -32.33 94.71 -57.61
CA ALA A 88 -31.19 95.62 -57.55
C ALA A 88 -31.73 97.04 -57.71
N ARG A 89 -31.66 97.86 -56.65
CA ARG A 89 -32.23 99.21 -56.64
C ARG A 89 -31.29 100.18 -55.93
N ILE A 90 -31.25 101.40 -56.44
CA ILE A 90 -30.71 102.56 -55.72
C ILE A 90 -31.88 103.43 -55.36
N ILE A 91 -32.21 103.39 -54.08
CA ILE A 91 -33.32 104.11 -53.50
C ILE A 91 -32.82 105.51 -53.18
N ARG A 92 -33.44 106.53 -53.77
CA ARG A 92 -33.07 107.92 -53.56
C ARG A 92 -33.58 108.40 -52.21
N GLY A 93 -32.69 109.04 -51.44
CA GLY A 93 -33.05 109.76 -50.23
C GLY A 93 -33.74 111.09 -50.56
N THR A 94 -34.39 111.67 -49.56
CA THR A 94 -35.14 112.93 -49.71
C THR A 94 -34.30 114.07 -50.28
N ILE A 95 -33.03 114.16 -49.91
CA ILE A 95 -32.08 115.18 -50.40
C ILE A 95 -31.84 115.03 -51.91
N VAL A 96 -31.61 113.80 -52.38
CA VAL A 96 -31.35 113.53 -53.81
C VAL A 96 -32.62 113.75 -54.62
N SER A 97 -33.77 113.30 -54.13
CA SER A 97 -35.06 113.50 -54.80
C SER A 97 -35.45 114.97 -54.89
N ALA A 98 -35.09 115.80 -53.90
CA ALA A 98 -35.35 117.24 -53.94
C ALA A 98 -34.49 117.97 -54.99
N LEU A 99 -33.26 117.50 -55.24
CA LEU A 99 -32.33 118.11 -56.20
C LEU A 99 -32.53 117.61 -57.64
N TYR A 100 -32.78 116.30 -57.83
CA TYR A 100 -32.78 115.64 -59.13
C TYR A 100 -34.12 115.01 -59.51
N GLY A 101 -35.17 115.26 -58.72
CA GLY A 101 -36.50 114.66 -58.90
C GLY A 101 -36.60 113.23 -58.36
N GLN A 102 -37.84 112.73 -58.27
CA GLN A 102 -38.20 111.44 -57.66
C GLN A 102 -37.61 110.21 -58.37
N GLY A 103 -37.01 110.37 -59.56
CA GLY A 103 -36.47 109.27 -60.35
C GLY A 103 -37.55 108.30 -60.86
N ASN A 104 -37.11 107.12 -61.27
CA ASN A 104 -37.95 106.02 -61.73
C ASN A 104 -38.67 105.34 -60.53
N ALA A 105 -39.72 104.54 -60.79
CA ALA A 105 -40.50 103.87 -59.73
C ALA A 105 -39.68 102.88 -58.87
N ASN A 106 -38.60 102.33 -59.42
CA ASN A 106 -37.61 101.47 -58.75
C ASN A 106 -36.55 102.25 -57.96
N GLU A 107 -36.49 103.58 -58.09
CA GLU A 107 -35.58 104.45 -57.33
C GLU A 107 -36.28 105.04 -56.08
N GLN A 108 -37.55 104.73 -55.88
CA GLN A 108 -38.34 105.16 -54.73
C GLN A 108 -38.44 104.04 -53.68
N ALA A 109 -38.66 104.42 -52.42
CA ALA A 109 -38.88 103.45 -51.35
C ALA A 109 -40.22 102.73 -51.57
N GLN A 110 -40.17 101.40 -51.70
CA GLN A 110 -41.34 100.57 -52.00
C GLN A 110 -41.84 99.79 -50.79
N ASP A 111 -40.96 99.44 -49.86
CA ASP A 111 -41.30 98.66 -48.67
C ASP A 111 -40.72 99.25 -47.38
N SER A 112 -41.04 98.60 -46.26
CA SER A 112 -40.58 99.03 -44.93
C SER A 112 -39.06 98.91 -44.75
N LEU A 113 -38.40 98.01 -45.49
CA LEU A 113 -36.95 97.87 -45.45
C LEU A 113 -36.29 99.05 -46.15
N ASP A 114 -36.80 99.47 -47.31
CA ASP A 114 -36.33 100.64 -48.03
C ASP A 114 -36.41 101.91 -47.16
N GLN A 115 -37.52 102.08 -46.42
CA GLN A 115 -37.71 103.23 -45.52
C GLN A 115 -36.75 103.21 -44.33
N ARG A 116 -36.52 102.04 -43.70
CA ARG A 116 -35.56 101.88 -42.61
C ARG A 116 -34.13 102.13 -43.06
N ALA A 117 -33.78 101.68 -44.26
CA ALA A 117 -32.48 101.96 -44.85
C ALA A 117 -32.28 103.46 -45.12
N LEU A 118 -33.31 104.18 -45.59
CA LEU A 118 -33.23 105.64 -45.74
C LEU A 118 -33.12 106.41 -44.41
N GLN A 119 -33.49 105.79 -43.28
CA GLN A 119 -33.23 106.33 -41.94
C GLN A 119 -31.80 106.03 -41.44
N GLY A 120 -31.01 105.28 -42.23
CA GLY A 120 -29.60 105.01 -41.98
C GLY A 120 -29.32 103.64 -41.36
N GLU A 121 -30.31 102.73 -41.30
CA GLU A 121 -30.12 101.35 -40.83
C GLU A 121 -29.53 100.48 -41.95
N ALA A 122 -28.40 99.80 -41.70
CA ALA A 122 -27.91 98.77 -42.61
C ALA A 122 -28.66 97.46 -42.32
N ILE A 123 -29.34 96.92 -43.32
CA ILE A 123 -30.22 95.76 -43.17
C ILE A 123 -29.64 94.59 -43.93
N MET A 124 -29.59 93.45 -43.26
CA MET A 124 -29.33 92.16 -43.86
C MET A 124 -30.35 91.18 -43.30
N GLN A 125 -31.24 90.68 -44.16
CA GLN A 125 -32.31 89.80 -43.73
C GLN A 125 -32.50 88.69 -44.76
N ILE A 126 -32.66 87.46 -44.26
CA ILE A 126 -33.02 86.31 -45.09
C ILE A 126 -34.51 86.04 -44.86
N ASP A 127 -35.31 86.25 -45.90
CA ASP A 127 -36.73 86.00 -45.88
C ASP A 127 -37.06 84.70 -46.63
N GLY A 128 -37.98 83.92 -46.06
CA GLY A 128 -38.54 82.76 -46.73
C GLY A 128 -39.63 83.18 -47.70
N THR A 129 -39.45 82.92 -48.99
CA THR A 129 -40.47 83.14 -50.03
C THR A 129 -40.94 81.81 -50.62
N GLU A 130 -42.06 81.80 -51.35
CA GLU A 130 -42.54 80.60 -52.06
C GLU A 130 -41.50 80.03 -53.04
N ASN A 131 -40.60 80.88 -53.55
CA ASN A 131 -39.55 80.51 -54.49
C ASN A 131 -38.19 80.20 -53.83
N GLY A 132 -38.15 80.10 -52.49
CA GLY A 132 -36.94 79.82 -51.72
C GLY A 132 -36.55 80.97 -50.80
N ARG A 133 -35.41 80.83 -50.14
CA ARG A 133 -34.88 81.89 -49.25
C ARG A 133 -34.26 82.99 -50.09
N ILE A 134 -34.58 84.25 -49.78
CA ILE A 134 -33.99 85.42 -50.43
C ILE A 134 -33.23 86.21 -49.37
N LEU A 135 -31.94 86.43 -49.61
CA LEU A 135 -31.14 87.36 -48.81
C LEU A 135 -31.31 88.76 -49.38
N THR A 136 -31.81 89.68 -48.58
CA THR A 136 -31.94 91.09 -48.94
C THR A 136 -30.95 91.92 -48.13
N ILE A 137 -30.05 92.61 -48.83
CA ILE A 137 -29.08 93.57 -48.27
C ILE A 137 -29.51 94.97 -48.67
N LEU A 138 -29.67 95.85 -47.68
CA LEU A 138 -29.82 97.29 -47.90
C LEU A 138 -28.74 98.05 -47.15
N ASN A 139 -27.90 98.74 -47.91
CA ASN A 139 -26.84 99.58 -47.37
C ASN A 139 -27.21 101.06 -47.54
N PRO A 140 -27.37 101.81 -46.43
CA PRO A 140 -27.58 103.25 -46.50
C PRO A 140 -26.34 103.95 -47.06
N LEU A 141 -26.57 104.84 -48.01
CA LEU A 141 -25.56 105.68 -48.62
C LEU A 141 -25.49 106.99 -47.85
N ARG A 142 -24.40 107.19 -47.13
CA ARG A 142 -24.17 108.40 -46.33
C ARG A 142 -23.25 109.33 -47.10
N ALA A 143 -23.64 110.60 -47.23
CA ALA A 143 -22.82 111.62 -47.86
C ALA A 143 -21.50 111.79 -47.08
N SER A 144 -20.39 111.75 -47.80
CA SER A 144 -19.05 112.04 -47.25
C SER A 144 -18.32 113.01 -48.17
N ASN A 145 -17.39 113.76 -47.59
CA ASN A 145 -16.46 114.62 -48.33
C ASN A 145 -15.51 113.77 -49.19
N ASP A 146 -15.36 112.50 -48.82
CA ASP A 146 -14.63 111.47 -49.53
C ASP A 146 -15.37 110.13 -49.32
N PHE A 147 -16.39 109.88 -50.13
CA PHE A 147 -17.01 108.57 -50.21
C PHE A 147 -16.30 107.78 -51.32
N ARG A 148 -15.34 106.93 -50.93
CA ARG A 148 -14.61 106.06 -51.87
C ARG A 148 -13.97 106.83 -53.05
N GLY A 149 -13.35 107.97 -52.77
CA GLY A 149 -12.72 108.82 -53.79
C GLY A 149 -13.65 109.83 -54.45
N THR A 150 -14.93 109.88 -54.08
CA THR A 150 -15.94 110.82 -54.63
C THR A 150 -16.47 111.77 -53.55
N ASN A 151 -16.42 113.08 -53.79
CA ASN A 151 -16.97 114.07 -52.87
C ASN A 151 -18.48 114.26 -53.10
N CYS A 152 -19.31 113.61 -52.30
CA CYS A 152 -20.77 113.66 -52.42
C CYS A 152 -21.34 115.08 -52.28
N LEU A 153 -20.70 115.94 -51.47
CA LEU A 153 -21.19 117.29 -51.16
C LEU A 153 -21.05 118.25 -52.34
N SER A 154 -20.19 117.92 -53.32
CA SER A 154 -20.00 118.73 -54.53
C SER A 154 -21.21 118.66 -55.47
N CYS A 155 -21.81 117.46 -55.61
CA CYS A 155 -22.98 117.24 -56.45
C CYS A 155 -24.30 117.36 -55.66
N HIS A 156 -24.30 116.94 -54.39
CA HIS A 156 -25.46 117.03 -53.51
C HIS A 156 -25.32 118.21 -52.54
N ALA A 157 -25.33 119.44 -53.05
CA ALA A 157 -25.03 120.66 -52.28
C ALA A 157 -25.91 120.90 -51.04
N ASN A 158 -27.10 120.27 -50.98
CA ASN A 158 -28.01 120.35 -49.83
C ASN A 158 -27.77 119.28 -48.76
N ALA A 159 -26.86 118.33 -49.00
CA ALA A 159 -26.47 117.32 -48.02
C ALA A 159 -25.37 117.87 -47.10
N LYS A 160 -25.37 117.42 -45.85
CA LYS A 160 -24.24 117.50 -44.93
C LYS A 160 -23.54 116.15 -44.84
N SER A 161 -22.27 116.15 -44.45
CA SER A 161 -21.56 114.89 -44.20
C SER A 161 -22.30 114.09 -43.11
N GLY A 162 -22.59 112.82 -43.41
CA GLY A 162 -23.37 111.92 -42.56
C GLY A 162 -24.84 111.78 -42.97
N ASP A 163 -25.39 112.70 -43.76
CA ASP A 163 -26.77 112.62 -44.23
C ASP A 163 -26.97 111.42 -45.16
N VAL A 164 -28.10 110.72 -45.01
CA VAL A 164 -28.44 109.59 -45.87
C VAL A 164 -29.00 110.12 -47.19
N ILE A 165 -28.21 109.99 -48.26
CA ILE A 165 -28.55 110.46 -49.60
C ILE A 165 -29.27 109.38 -50.42
N GLY A 166 -29.26 108.14 -49.96
CA GLY A 166 -29.99 107.04 -50.56
C GLY A 166 -29.69 105.71 -49.86
N ALA A 167 -30.10 104.61 -50.47
CA ALA A 167 -29.72 103.27 -50.06
C ALA A 167 -29.55 102.38 -51.29
N VAL A 168 -28.59 101.47 -51.26
CA VAL A 168 -28.47 100.40 -52.26
C VAL A 168 -29.11 99.14 -51.73
N ARG A 169 -30.05 98.60 -52.49
CA ARG A 169 -30.69 97.33 -52.23
C ARG A 169 -30.21 96.29 -53.24
N ILE A 170 -29.78 95.14 -52.74
CA ILE A 170 -29.55 93.92 -53.52
C ILE A 170 -30.30 92.78 -52.83
N SER A 171 -31.17 92.09 -53.56
CA SER A 171 -31.81 90.86 -53.11
C SER A 171 -31.27 89.67 -53.90
N TYR A 172 -30.86 88.60 -53.23
CA TYR A 172 -30.23 87.42 -53.79
C TYR A 172 -31.01 86.14 -53.45
N SER A 173 -31.38 85.35 -54.45
CA SER A 173 -32.04 84.05 -54.28
C SER A 173 -31.03 82.98 -53.87
N LEU A 174 -31.26 82.37 -52.71
CA LEU A 174 -30.45 81.26 -52.19
C LEU A 174 -30.83 79.91 -52.81
N LYS A 175 -31.81 79.83 -53.71
CA LYS A 175 -32.36 78.56 -54.22
C LYS A 175 -31.33 77.65 -54.86
N GLU A 176 -30.48 78.19 -55.74
CA GLU A 176 -29.43 77.42 -56.42
C GLU A 176 -28.33 76.96 -55.45
N LEU A 177 -28.00 77.83 -54.49
CA LEU A 177 -26.98 77.56 -53.47
C LEU A 177 -27.47 76.53 -52.45
N ASP A 178 -28.72 76.62 -51.99
CA ASP A 178 -29.36 75.63 -51.13
C ASP A 178 -29.44 74.25 -51.81
N ALA A 179 -29.64 74.21 -53.13
CA ALA A 179 -29.61 72.96 -53.90
C ALA A 179 -28.19 72.36 -53.96
N GLU A 180 -27.16 73.18 -54.16
CA GLU A 180 -25.76 72.75 -54.15
C GLU A 180 -25.33 72.22 -52.78
N VAL A 181 -25.67 72.94 -51.71
CA VAL A 181 -25.40 72.55 -50.32
C VAL A 181 -26.11 71.24 -49.99
N ASN A 182 -27.39 71.08 -50.36
CA ASN A 182 -28.10 69.82 -50.14
C ASN A 182 -27.46 68.65 -50.90
N ARG A 183 -26.95 68.88 -52.11
CA ARG A 183 -26.23 67.85 -52.88
C ARG A 183 -24.91 67.45 -52.22
N ASN A 184 -24.13 68.42 -51.75
CA ASN A 184 -22.87 68.19 -51.05
C ASN A 184 -23.06 67.55 -49.67
N LEU A 185 -24.10 67.95 -48.95
CA LEU A 185 -24.50 67.31 -47.70
C LEU A 185 -24.92 65.86 -47.93
N LEU A 186 -25.70 65.58 -48.98
CA LEU A 186 -26.16 64.23 -49.29
C LEU A 186 -25.01 63.32 -49.75
N SER A 187 -24.11 63.80 -50.61
CA SER A 187 -22.94 63.02 -51.04
C SER A 187 -21.96 62.75 -49.88
N SER A 188 -21.69 63.75 -49.05
CA SER A 188 -20.82 63.62 -47.88
C SER A 188 -21.43 62.73 -46.80
N ALA A 189 -22.75 62.83 -46.55
CA ALA A 189 -23.46 61.94 -45.64
C ALA A 189 -23.43 60.48 -46.12
N LEU A 190 -23.65 60.24 -47.41
CA LEU A 190 -23.59 58.90 -48.00
C LEU A 190 -22.18 58.30 -47.85
N MET A 191 -21.13 59.08 -48.14
CA MET A 191 -19.75 58.65 -47.95
C MET A 191 -19.44 58.30 -46.49
N GLN A 192 -19.90 59.11 -45.53
CA GLN A 192 -19.75 58.80 -44.10
C GLN A 192 -20.47 57.49 -43.73
N VAL A 193 -21.72 57.29 -44.18
CA VAL A 193 -22.44 56.04 -43.93
C VAL A 193 -21.68 54.83 -44.48
N VAL A 194 -21.13 54.91 -45.71
CA VAL A 194 -20.35 53.82 -46.31
C VAL A 194 -19.07 53.52 -45.51
N LEU A 195 -18.30 54.54 -45.12
CA LEU A 195 -17.08 54.32 -44.32
C LEU A 195 -17.38 53.72 -42.94
N PHE A 196 -18.42 54.20 -42.26
CA PHE A 196 -18.82 53.67 -40.94
C PHE A 196 -19.34 52.24 -41.02
N THR A 197 -20.14 51.91 -42.03
CA THR A 197 -20.62 50.54 -42.26
C THR A 197 -19.47 49.59 -42.57
N LEU A 198 -18.51 49.99 -43.41
CA LEU A 198 -17.32 49.18 -43.69
C LEU A 198 -16.47 48.96 -42.44
N GLY A 199 -16.25 50.02 -41.64
CA GLY A 199 -15.52 49.95 -40.38
C GLY A 199 -16.19 49.02 -39.36
N LEU A 200 -17.52 49.09 -39.23
CA LEU A 200 -18.30 48.22 -38.35
C LEU A 200 -18.20 46.75 -38.79
N LEU A 201 -18.34 46.46 -40.09
CA LEU A 201 -18.20 45.10 -40.62
C LEU A 201 -16.80 44.53 -40.41
N LEU A 202 -15.75 45.33 -40.64
CA LEU A 202 -14.36 44.93 -40.40
C LEU A 202 -14.13 44.61 -38.90
N MET A 203 -14.64 45.44 -38.00
CA MET A 203 -14.49 45.23 -36.57
C MET A 203 -15.24 43.97 -36.09
N ILE A 204 -16.46 43.72 -36.59
CA ILE A 204 -17.21 42.48 -36.34
C ILE A 204 -16.42 41.26 -36.85
N PHE A 205 -15.81 41.34 -38.03
CA PHE A 205 -15.00 40.26 -38.58
C PHE A 205 -13.78 39.95 -37.70
N ILE A 206 -13.04 40.99 -37.27
CA ILE A 206 -11.89 40.85 -36.37
C ILE A 206 -12.30 40.22 -35.04
N LEU A 207 -13.35 40.74 -34.40
CA LEU A 207 -13.87 40.20 -33.12
C LEU A 207 -14.32 38.75 -33.23
N ARG A 208 -14.97 38.39 -34.34
CA ARG A 208 -15.40 37.01 -34.58
C ARG A 208 -14.19 36.08 -34.70
N ARG A 209 -13.16 36.50 -35.43
CA ARG A 209 -11.96 35.69 -35.69
C ARG A 209 -11.02 35.59 -34.49
N VAL A 210 -10.82 36.68 -33.75
CA VAL A 210 -9.85 36.77 -32.66
C VAL A 210 -10.44 36.32 -31.32
N ILE A 211 -11.71 36.66 -31.03
CA ILE A 211 -12.31 36.38 -29.72
C ILE A 211 -13.35 35.26 -29.80
N THR A 212 -14.35 35.40 -30.67
CA THR A 212 -15.53 34.52 -30.63
C THR A 212 -15.22 33.09 -31.06
N LYS A 213 -14.41 32.91 -32.12
CA LYS A 213 -14.05 31.59 -32.62
C LYS A 213 -13.18 30.81 -31.61
N PRO A 214 -12.05 31.33 -31.11
CA PRO A 214 -11.24 30.60 -30.13
C PRO A 214 -11.99 30.26 -28.83
N LEU A 215 -12.87 31.15 -28.35
CA LEU A 215 -13.71 30.84 -27.18
C LEU A 215 -14.74 29.73 -27.46
N ASN A 216 -15.33 29.70 -28.65
CA ASN A 216 -16.23 28.62 -29.03
C ASN A 216 -15.50 27.28 -29.18
N ASP A 217 -14.29 27.29 -29.76
CA ASP A 217 -13.48 26.07 -29.91
C ASP A 217 -13.08 25.53 -28.52
N LEU A 218 -12.64 26.40 -27.61
CA LEU A 218 -12.38 26.05 -26.21
C LEU A 218 -13.63 25.48 -25.52
N ARG A 219 -14.79 26.15 -25.63
CA ARG A 219 -16.05 25.67 -25.06
C ARG A 219 -16.41 24.29 -25.63
N HIS A 220 -16.29 24.12 -26.94
CA HIS A 220 -16.66 22.88 -27.62
C HIS A 220 -15.78 21.70 -27.19
N THR A 221 -14.46 21.90 -27.08
CA THR A 221 -13.57 20.87 -26.54
C THR A 221 -13.92 20.51 -25.10
N ILE A 222 -14.20 21.50 -24.25
CA ILE A 222 -14.65 21.25 -22.86
C ILE A 222 -15.95 20.43 -22.84
N GLU A 223 -16.94 20.79 -23.66
CA GLU A 223 -18.20 20.06 -23.78
C GLU A 223 -18.00 18.61 -24.24
N ILE A 224 -17.07 18.37 -25.19
CA ILE A 224 -16.74 17.01 -25.64
C ILE A 224 -16.08 16.21 -24.51
N VAL A 225 -15.10 16.79 -23.82
CA VAL A 225 -14.41 16.13 -22.69
C VAL A 225 -15.41 15.77 -21.59
N ASP A 226 -16.33 16.69 -21.25
CA ASP A 226 -17.37 16.47 -20.24
C ASP A 226 -18.36 15.36 -20.64
N GLN A 227 -18.86 15.37 -21.88
CA GLN A 227 -19.88 14.41 -22.33
C GLN A 227 -19.33 13.03 -22.64
N GLN A 228 -18.09 12.95 -23.13
CA GLN A 228 -17.51 11.70 -23.64
C GLN A 228 -16.44 11.12 -22.73
N ALA A 229 -16.05 11.84 -21.66
CA ALA A 229 -14.91 11.51 -20.80
C ALA A 229 -13.62 11.26 -21.62
N ASP A 230 -13.49 11.93 -22.77
CA ASP A 230 -12.38 11.76 -23.69
C ASP A 230 -11.27 12.76 -23.36
N LEU A 231 -10.29 12.31 -22.59
CA LEU A 231 -9.17 13.12 -22.16
C LEU A 231 -8.07 13.22 -23.23
N GLN A 232 -8.21 12.54 -24.37
CA GLN A 232 -7.28 12.65 -25.51
C GLN A 232 -7.51 13.94 -26.32
N GLN A 233 -8.67 14.58 -26.13
CA GLN A 233 -8.99 15.85 -26.79
C GLN A 233 -8.04 16.97 -26.36
N ARG A 234 -7.74 17.89 -27.27
CA ARG A 234 -6.91 19.07 -27.01
C ARG A 234 -7.52 20.30 -27.65
N VAL A 235 -7.47 21.42 -26.94
CA VAL A 235 -7.90 22.71 -27.47
C VAL A 235 -6.83 23.21 -28.42
N GLN A 236 -7.23 23.59 -29.63
CA GLN A 236 -6.34 24.21 -30.61
C GLN A 236 -5.94 25.63 -30.16
N ILE A 237 -4.65 25.85 -29.96
CA ILE A 237 -4.10 27.16 -29.58
C ILE A 237 -3.96 28.02 -30.84
N HIS A 238 -4.78 29.06 -30.95
CA HIS A 238 -4.80 29.95 -32.11
C HIS A 238 -3.80 31.11 -31.99
N ALA A 239 -3.57 31.61 -30.77
CA ALA A 239 -2.61 32.67 -30.46
C ALA A 239 -1.98 32.35 -29.10
N GLU A 240 -0.69 32.05 -29.08
CA GLU A 240 -0.03 31.45 -27.91
C GLU A 240 0.10 32.42 -26.72
N TYR A 241 0.17 33.73 -26.98
CA TYR A 241 0.53 34.73 -25.97
C TYR A 241 -0.64 35.53 -25.40
N ASP A 242 -1.84 35.42 -25.99
CA ASP A 242 -3.03 36.11 -25.50
C ASP A 242 -3.70 35.36 -24.34
N GLU A 243 -4.68 36.01 -23.71
CA GLU A 243 -5.38 35.47 -22.55
C GLU A 243 -6.12 34.17 -22.88
N ILE A 244 -6.65 34.02 -24.10
CA ILE A 244 -7.41 32.83 -24.51
C ILE A 244 -6.45 31.66 -24.76
N GLY A 245 -5.32 31.91 -25.43
CA GLY A 245 -4.26 30.95 -25.64
C GLY A 245 -3.70 30.40 -24.34
N LYS A 246 -3.40 31.27 -23.36
CA LYS A 246 -2.93 30.86 -22.03
C LYS A 246 -3.93 29.95 -21.31
N VAL A 247 -5.23 30.24 -21.41
CA VAL A 247 -6.30 29.39 -20.84
C VAL A 247 -6.36 28.05 -21.56
N ALA A 248 -6.30 28.04 -22.89
CA ALA A 248 -6.26 26.80 -23.68
C ALA A 248 -5.04 25.93 -23.33
N SER A 249 -3.85 26.52 -23.20
CA SER A 249 -2.64 25.82 -22.77
C SER A 249 -2.75 25.28 -21.35
N ALA A 250 -3.30 26.06 -20.41
CA ALA A 250 -3.52 25.60 -19.04
C ALA A 250 -4.51 24.43 -18.98
N PHE A 251 -5.58 24.48 -19.78
CA PHE A 251 -6.54 23.39 -19.89
C PHE A 251 -5.91 22.12 -20.48
N ASN A 252 -5.11 22.24 -21.56
CA ASN A 252 -4.40 21.10 -22.13
C ASN A 252 -3.43 20.45 -21.12
N ARG A 253 -2.66 21.25 -20.36
CA ARG A 253 -1.79 20.72 -19.29
C ARG A 253 -2.59 20.01 -18.19
N MET A 254 -3.77 20.52 -17.85
CA MET A 254 -4.66 19.87 -16.88
C MET A 254 -5.14 18.50 -17.40
N LEU A 255 -5.50 18.39 -18.69
CA LEU A 255 -5.87 17.11 -19.31
C LEU A 255 -4.70 16.12 -19.32
N GLU A 256 -3.49 16.56 -19.66
CA GLU A 256 -2.27 15.74 -19.58
C GLU A 256 -2.01 15.21 -18.17
N GLN A 257 -2.16 16.08 -17.16
CA GLN A 257 -1.99 15.67 -15.77
C GLN A 257 -3.06 14.64 -15.36
N PHE A 258 -4.32 14.80 -15.78
CA PHE A 258 -5.37 13.82 -15.51
C PHE A 258 -5.12 12.48 -16.20
N GLN A 259 -4.71 12.48 -17.49
CA GLN A 259 -4.33 11.25 -18.18
C GLN A 259 -3.19 10.53 -17.47
N SER A 260 -2.13 11.24 -17.11
CA SER A 260 -0.98 10.65 -16.39
C SER A 260 -1.40 10.06 -15.04
N SER A 261 -2.24 10.77 -14.27
CA SER A 261 -2.76 10.27 -13.00
C SER A 261 -3.64 9.04 -13.17
N LEU A 262 -4.52 8.98 -14.18
CA LEU A 262 -5.35 7.81 -14.45
C LEU A 262 -4.55 6.60 -14.94
N HIS A 263 -3.49 6.81 -15.73
CA HIS A 263 -2.53 5.75 -16.06
C HIS A 263 -1.86 5.18 -14.81
N GLN A 264 -1.37 6.05 -13.91
CA GLN A 264 -0.78 5.60 -12.65
C GLN A 264 -1.78 4.82 -11.78
N VAL A 265 -3.04 5.26 -11.72
CA VAL A 265 -4.11 4.52 -11.01
C VAL A 265 -4.32 3.14 -11.64
N THR A 266 -4.29 3.04 -12.97
CA THR A 266 -4.43 1.76 -13.69
C THR A 266 -3.29 0.81 -13.34
N ASP A 267 -2.04 1.29 -13.38
CA ASP A 267 -0.84 0.51 -13.05
C ASP A 267 -0.86 0.03 -11.60
N VAL A 268 -1.20 0.92 -10.65
CA VAL A 268 -1.34 0.57 -9.24
C VAL A 268 -2.45 -0.47 -9.05
N THR A 269 -3.57 -0.32 -9.74
CA THR A 269 -4.68 -1.27 -9.65
C THR A 269 -4.31 -2.65 -10.18
N LEU A 270 -3.58 -2.73 -11.30
CA LEU A 270 -3.03 -4.00 -11.81
C LEU A 270 -2.06 -4.66 -10.82
N HIS A 271 -1.21 -3.85 -10.18
CA HIS A 271 -0.29 -4.34 -9.17
C HIS A 271 -1.02 -4.87 -7.93
N VAL A 272 -2.07 -4.19 -7.45
CA VAL A 272 -2.93 -4.67 -6.35
C VAL A 272 -3.62 -5.97 -6.73
N THR A 273 -4.18 -6.09 -7.93
CA THR A 273 -4.77 -7.34 -8.43
C THR A 273 -3.76 -8.50 -8.40
N SER A 274 -2.53 -8.26 -8.86
CA SER A 274 -1.47 -9.28 -8.84
C SER A 274 -1.09 -9.70 -7.41
N ILE A 275 -0.94 -8.74 -6.49
CA ILE A 275 -0.65 -9.02 -5.08
C ILE A 275 -1.79 -9.81 -4.44
N ALA A 276 -3.05 -9.40 -4.65
CA ALA A 276 -4.22 -10.07 -4.09
C ALA A 276 -4.31 -11.52 -4.58
N SER A 277 -4.10 -11.77 -5.88
CA SER A 277 -4.04 -13.14 -6.41
C SER A 277 -2.92 -13.97 -5.77
N LYS A 278 -1.75 -13.36 -5.50
CA LYS A 278 -0.64 -14.04 -4.82
C LYS A 278 -0.96 -14.36 -3.36
N ILE A 279 -1.63 -13.45 -2.65
CA ILE A 279 -2.07 -13.70 -1.26
C ILE A 279 -3.09 -14.83 -1.24
N ALA A 280 -4.06 -14.86 -2.16
CA ALA A 280 -5.03 -15.96 -2.27
C ALA A 280 -4.34 -17.32 -2.48
N SER A 281 -3.35 -17.38 -3.39
CA SER A 281 -2.58 -18.61 -3.63
C SER A 281 -1.78 -19.05 -2.40
N VAL A 282 -1.15 -18.12 -1.68
CA VAL A 282 -0.41 -18.44 -0.44
C VAL A 282 -1.36 -18.89 0.67
N ALA A 283 -2.55 -18.30 0.75
CA ALA A 283 -3.58 -18.70 1.70
C ALA A 283 -4.06 -20.13 1.43
N GLU A 284 -4.35 -20.48 0.19
CA GLU A 284 -4.74 -21.84 -0.21
C GLU A 284 -3.63 -22.87 0.10
N GLU A 285 -2.38 -22.54 -0.21
CA GLU A 285 -1.23 -23.39 0.15
C GLU A 285 -1.10 -23.55 1.67
N THR A 286 -1.30 -22.47 2.43
CA THR A 286 -1.25 -22.50 3.90
C THR A 286 -2.35 -23.38 4.48
N GLU A 287 -3.58 -23.31 3.94
CA GLU A 287 -4.69 -24.16 4.35
C GLU A 287 -4.37 -25.64 4.09
N GLN A 288 -3.84 -25.97 2.91
CA GLN A 288 -3.44 -27.34 2.57
C GLN A 288 -2.33 -27.85 3.49
N ASN A 289 -1.28 -27.05 3.73
CA ASN A 289 -0.18 -27.42 4.62
C ASN A 289 -0.66 -27.63 6.05
N THR A 290 -1.56 -26.77 6.52
CA THR A 290 -2.16 -26.89 7.85
C THR A 290 -2.96 -28.19 7.98
N ARG A 291 -3.71 -28.58 6.94
CA ARG A 291 -4.45 -29.85 6.93
C ARG A 291 -3.53 -31.07 6.99
N THR A 292 -2.41 -31.04 6.28
CA THR A 292 -1.38 -32.09 6.38
C THR A 292 -0.80 -32.13 7.79
N GLN A 293 -0.46 -30.98 8.36
CA GLN A 293 0.07 -30.86 9.71
C GLN A 293 -0.89 -31.40 10.77
N PHE A 294 -2.21 -31.20 10.62
CA PHE A 294 -3.22 -31.83 11.47
C PHE A 294 -3.11 -33.35 11.49
N GLY A 295 -3.01 -33.97 10.31
CA GLY A 295 -2.85 -35.42 10.19
C GLY A 295 -1.55 -35.95 10.80
N GLU A 296 -0.44 -35.24 10.59
CA GLU A 296 0.85 -35.59 11.21
C GLU A 296 0.80 -35.45 12.75
N THR A 297 0.13 -34.41 13.25
CA THR A 297 -0.04 -34.19 14.70
C THR A 297 -0.90 -35.28 15.35
N GLU A 298 -1.97 -35.73 14.68
CA GLU A 298 -2.82 -36.83 15.16
C GLU A 298 -2.04 -38.16 15.21
N GLN A 299 -1.22 -38.43 14.19
CA GLN A 299 -0.35 -39.61 14.18
C GLN A 299 0.70 -39.53 15.30
N ALA A 300 1.33 -38.36 15.50
CA ALA A 300 2.28 -38.15 16.59
C ALA A 300 1.62 -38.35 17.96
N ALA A 301 0.38 -37.88 18.14
CA ALA A 301 -0.35 -38.06 19.40
C ALA A 301 -0.66 -39.54 19.67
N THR A 302 -1.01 -40.29 18.63
CA THR A 302 -1.19 -41.75 18.73
C THR A 302 0.12 -42.44 19.14
N ALA A 303 1.24 -42.09 18.49
CA ALA A 303 2.55 -42.66 18.81
C ALA A 303 3.01 -42.33 20.24
N ILE A 304 2.72 -41.13 20.76
CA ILE A 304 3.02 -40.76 22.15
C ILE A 304 2.17 -41.57 23.13
N ASN A 305 0.89 -41.79 22.84
CA ASN A 305 0.04 -42.63 23.69
C ASN A 305 0.56 -44.08 23.75
N GLU A 306 0.96 -44.65 22.61
CA GLU A 306 1.58 -45.98 22.55
C GLU A 306 2.93 -46.01 23.30
N ALA A 307 3.77 -44.99 23.13
CA ALA A 307 5.04 -44.87 23.84
C ALA A 307 4.85 -44.74 25.36
N THR A 308 3.81 -44.02 25.80
CA THR A 308 3.46 -43.88 27.22
C THR A 308 3.08 -45.23 27.82
N ALA A 309 2.20 -45.97 27.15
CA ALA A 309 1.81 -47.31 27.59
C ALA A 309 3.00 -48.28 27.66
N ASN A 310 3.87 -48.27 26.64
CA ASN A 310 5.09 -49.07 26.64
C ASN A 310 6.05 -48.68 27.79
N THR A 311 6.14 -47.40 28.11
CA THR A 311 7.00 -46.90 29.20
C THR A 311 6.47 -47.35 30.56
N GLU A 312 5.14 -47.32 30.77
CA GLU A 312 4.51 -47.87 31.97
C GLU A 312 4.77 -49.37 32.12
N GLU A 313 4.68 -50.12 31.01
CA GLU A 313 4.99 -51.56 31.00
C GLU A 313 6.46 -51.83 31.34
N ILE A 314 7.40 -51.04 30.80
CA ILE A 314 8.83 -51.14 31.13
C ILE A 314 9.07 -50.88 32.62
N ALA A 315 8.44 -49.85 33.19
CA ALA A 315 8.60 -49.52 34.61
C ALA A 315 8.08 -50.66 35.50
N SER A 316 6.91 -51.22 35.16
CA SER A 316 6.33 -52.37 35.86
C SER A 316 7.24 -53.60 35.77
N ASN A 317 7.68 -53.95 34.55
CA ASN A 317 8.53 -55.12 34.31
C ASN A 317 9.89 -54.99 35.04
N ALA A 318 10.47 -53.79 35.08
CA ALA A 318 11.68 -53.53 35.83
C ALA A 318 11.46 -53.72 37.34
N SER A 319 10.37 -53.19 37.90
CA SER A 319 10.00 -53.39 39.30
C SER A 319 9.82 -54.87 39.65
N ASP A 320 9.09 -55.63 38.81
CA ASP A 320 8.86 -57.06 39.02
C ASP A 320 10.16 -57.87 38.91
N THR A 321 11.05 -57.49 37.99
CA THR A 321 12.36 -58.13 37.84
C THR A 321 13.27 -57.82 39.03
N ALA A 322 13.23 -56.59 39.56
CA ALA A 322 13.98 -56.22 40.77
C ALA A 322 13.52 -57.05 41.99
N HIS A 323 12.20 -57.24 42.15
CA HIS A 323 11.63 -58.06 43.22
C HIS A 323 11.98 -59.55 43.08
N SER A 324 11.90 -60.09 41.86
CA SER A 324 12.30 -61.47 41.57
C SER A 324 13.78 -61.69 41.82
N SER A 325 14.62 -60.71 41.45
CA SER A 325 16.05 -60.73 41.73
C SER A 325 16.33 -60.70 43.24
N GLN A 326 15.61 -59.87 44.00
CA GLN A 326 15.74 -59.85 45.46
C GLN A 326 15.44 -61.24 46.08
N THR A 327 14.37 -61.89 45.63
CA THR A 327 14.00 -63.24 46.10
C THR A 327 15.06 -64.29 45.74
N ALA A 328 15.61 -64.22 44.52
CA ALA A 328 16.70 -65.09 44.09
C ALA A 328 17.99 -64.85 44.87
N ASN A 329 18.30 -63.59 45.21
CA ASN A 329 19.44 -63.23 46.05
C ASN A 329 19.32 -63.81 47.46
N GLU A 330 18.14 -63.70 48.08
CA GLU A 330 17.86 -64.30 49.40
C GLU A 330 18.01 -65.82 49.36
N SER A 331 17.52 -66.47 48.29
CA SER A 331 17.65 -67.91 48.08
C SER A 331 19.11 -68.34 47.93
N ALA A 332 19.90 -67.61 47.14
CA ALA A 332 21.33 -67.89 46.96
C ALA A 332 22.11 -67.71 48.27
N LYS A 333 21.82 -66.64 49.02
CA LYS A 333 22.44 -66.38 50.34
C LYS A 333 22.08 -67.47 51.35
N SER A 334 20.83 -67.93 51.36
CA SER A 334 20.39 -69.06 52.20
C SER A 334 21.10 -70.36 51.79
N GLY A 335 21.24 -70.62 50.49
CA GLY A 335 21.96 -71.78 49.97
C GLY A 335 23.44 -71.78 50.38
N ALA A 336 24.12 -70.64 50.27
CA ALA A 336 25.52 -70.49 50.68
C ALA A 336 25.70 -70.74 52.19
N LEU A 337 24.75 -70.29 53.02
CA LEU A 337 24.77 -70.58 54.46
C LEU A 337 24.58 -72.08 54.75
N ILE A 338 23.67 -72.75 54.04
CA ILE A 338 23.46 -74.21 54.16
C ILE A 338 24.73 -74.97 53.78
N ALA A 339 25.38 -74.59 52.67
CA ALA A 339 26.65 -75.18 52.24
C ALA A 339 27.75 -74.98 53.30
N THR A 340 27.89 -73.77 53.84
CA THR A 340 28.86 -73.47 54.90
C THR A 340 28.60 -74.32 56.16
N ASN A 341 27.34 -74.50 56.55
CA ASN A 341 26.99 -75.37 57.67
C ASN A 341 27.30 -76.85 57.39
N ALA A 342 27.13 -77.29 56.14
CA ALA A 342 27.45 -78.66 55.73
C ALA A 342 28.96 -78.94 55.80
N ILE A 343 29.81 -77.97 55.43
CA ILE A 343 31.28 -78.05 55.62
C ILE A 343 31.61 -78.30 57.10
N GLY A 344 31.05 -77.52 58.02
CA GLY A 344 31.27 -77.71 59.46
C GLY A 344 30.78 -79.09 59.98
N GLY A 345 29.72 -79.63 59.38
CA GLY A 345 29.24 -80.98 59.66
C GLY A 345 30.20 -82.07 59.16
N ILE A 346 30.79 -81.87 57.97
CA ILE A 346 31.79 -82.77 57.40
C ILE A 346 33.09 -82.73 58.20
N ASP A 347 33.56 -81.55 58.62
CA ASP A 347 34.73 -81.43 59.50
C ASP A 347 34.54 -82.20 60.81
N SER A 348 33.34 -82.13 61.38
CA SER A 348 32.99 -82.90 62.57
C SER A 348 33.01 -84.41 62.30
N LEU A 349 32.51 -84.86 61.14
CA LEU A 349 32.53 -86.26 60.72
C LEU A 349 33.97 -86.77 60.52
N THR A 350 34.83 -85.99 59.88
CA THR A 350 36.24 -86.31 59.66
C THR A 350 36.98 -86.47 60.99
N ASN A 351 36.73 -85.59 61.96
CA ASN A 351 37.26 -85.71 63.32
C ASN A 351 36.79 -86.98 64.03
N GLU A 352 35.49 -87.31 63.94
CA GLU A 352 34.93 -88.53 64.54
C GLU A 352 35.53 -89.80 63.90
N MET A 353 35.73 -89.79 62.58
CA MET A 353 36.40 -90.89 61.86
C MET A 353 37.86 -91.04 62.28
N SER A 354 38.59 -89.95 62.51
CA SER A 354 39.95 -90.00 63.04
C SER A 354 39.96 -90.63 64.43
N HIS A 355 39.06 -90.22 65.32
CA HIS A 355 38.93 -90.80 66.66
C HIS A 355 38.60 -92.28 66.64
N ALA A 356 37.70 -92.69 65.75
CA ALA A 356 37.34 -94.09 65.59
C ALA A 356 38.49 -94.93 65.01
N THR A 357 39.25 -94.36 64.06
CA THR A 357 40.46 -94.98 63.51
C THR A 357 41.51 -95.21 64.60
N ASP A 358 41.75 -94.23 65.47
CA ASP A 358 42.67 -94.37 66.61
C ASP A 358 42.21 -95.44 67.61
N THR A 359 40.91 -95.51 67.87
CA THR A 359 40.33 -96.47 68.82
C THR A 359 40.45 -97.90 68.30
N ILE A 360 40.15 -98.13 67.02
CA ILE A 360 40.30 -99.43 66.39
C ILE A 360 41.79 -99.80 66.24
N GLY A 361 42.66 -98.82 65.97
CA GLY A 361 44.11 -99.05 65.97
C GLY A 361 44.66 -99.52 67.31
N LYS A 362 44.10 -99.04 68.44
CA LYS A 362 44.43 -99.58 69.77
C LYS A 362 43.94 -101.02 69.94
N LEU A 363 42.74 -101.34 69.48
CA LEU A 363 42.19 -102.71 69.52
C LEU A 363 43.03 -103.69 68.70
N ASP A 364 43.53 -103.28 67.53
CA ASP A 364 44.45 -104.05 66.69
C ASP A 364 45.75 -104.38 67.44
N ALA A 365 46.38 -103.37 68.07
CA ALA A 365 47.56 -103.56 68.89
C ALA A 365 47.32 -104.46 70.12
N GLU A 366 46.19 -104.30 70.82
CA GLU A 366 45.82 -105.18 71.94
C GLU A 366 45.58 -106.63 71.46
N SER A 367 44.99 -106.81 70.28
CA SER A 367 44.76 -108.14 69.68
C SER A 367 46.08 -108.83 69.30
N GLU A 368 47.06 -108.08 68.77
CA GLU A 368 48.42 -108.58 68.54
C GLU A 368 49.09 -109.05 69.84
N HIS A 369 48.96 -108.28 70.93
CA HIS A 369 49.44 -108.68 72.24
C HIS A 369 48.78 -109.96 72.75
N ILE A 370 47.46 -110.14 72.54
CA ILE A 370 46.76 -111.39 72.90
C ILE A 370 47.32 -112.56 72.08
N GLY A 371 47.56 -112.39 70.78
CA GLY A 371 48.16 -113.41 69.92
C GLY A 371 49.52 -113.90 70.46
N VAL A 372 50.39 -112.99 70.88
CA VAL A 372 51.68 -113.34 71.53
C VAL A 372 51.47 -114.16 72.80
N VAL A 373 50.50 -113.79 73.64
CA VAL A 373 50.19 -114.52 74.88
C VAL A 373 49.66 -115.92 74.56
N LEU A 374 48.82 -116.08 73.54
CA LEU A 374 48.30 -117.38 73.11
C LEU A 374 49.39 -118.29 72.56
N GLU A 375 50.38 -117.75 71.84
CA GLU A 375 51.54 -118.52 71.39
C GLU A 375 52.33 -119.09 72.59
N VAL A 376 52.52 -118.29 73.65
CA VAL A 376 53.15 -118.74 74.89
C VAL A 376 52.30 -119.81 75.59
N ILE A 377 50.98 -119.65 75.68
CA ILE A 377 50.07 -120.64 76.27
C ILE A 377 50.12 -121.96 75.49
N SER A 378 50.12 -121.89 74.16
CA SER A 378 50.22 -123.07 73.29
C SER A 378 51.55 -123.82 73.51
N LYS A 379 52.67 -123.09 73.60
CA LYS A 379 53.99 -123.67 73.94
C LYS A 379 54.00 -124.30 75.34
N ILE A 380 53.38 -123.67 76.33
CA ILE A 380 53.27 -124.23 77.69
C ILE A 380 52.40 -125.49 77.68
N ALA A 381 51.27 -125.48 76.97
CA ALA A 381 50.39 -126.63 76.84
C ALA A 381 51.10 -127.80 76.13
N GLU A 382 51.86 -127.54 75.07
CA GLU A 382 52.68 -128.54 74.39
C GLU A 382 53.77 -129.11 75.30
N GLN A 383 54.50 -128.25 76.01
CA GLN A 383 55.49 -128.68 77.01
C GLN A 383 54.86 -129.52 78.13
N THR A 384 53.67 -129.12 78.60
CA THR A 384 52.92 -129.84 79.63
C THR A 384 52.45 -131.20 79.12
N ASN A 385 52.00 -131.28 77.87
CA ASN A 385 51.62 -132.51 77.19
C ASN A 385 52.83 -133.49 77.06
N LEU A 386 54.01 -132.97 76.70
CA LEU A 386 55.25 -133.75 76.63
C LEU A 386 55.73 -134.23 78.02
N LEU A 387 55.65 -133.37 79.04
CA LEU A 387 55.97 -133.72 80.42
C LEU A 387 55.03 -134.80 80.95
N ALA A 388 53.72 -134.65 80.69
CA ALA A 388 52.70 -135.62 81.06
C ALA A 388 52.88 -136.97 80.34
N LEU A 389 53.25 -136.94 79.05
CA LEU A 389 53.59 -138.15 78.28
C LEU A 389 54.79 -138.87 78.89
N ASN A 390 55.86 -138.15 79.23
CA ASN A 390 57.03 -138.72 79.89
C ASN A 390 56.68 -139.31 81.27
N ALA A 391 55.81 -138.64 82.03
CA ALA A 391 55.32 -139.14 83.32
C ALA A 391 54.44 -140.40 83.16
N ALA A 392 53.58 -140.46 82.15
CA ALA A 392 52.74 -141.63 81.84
C ALA A 392 53.60 -142.84 81.42
N ILE A 393 54.65 -142.61 80.63
CA ILE A 393 55.64 -143.64 80.25
C ILE A 393 56.34 -144.20 81.50
N GLU A 394 56.82 -143.34 82.40
CA GLU A 394 57.54 -143.78 83.60
C GLU A 394 56.60 -144.45 84.63
N ALA A 395 55.34 -144.01 84.71
CA ALA A 395 54.31 -144.65 85.52
C ALA A 395 53.95 -146.06 85.00
N ALA A 396 53.88 -146.25 83.67
CA ALA A 396 53.71 -147.57 83.06
C ALA A 396 54.92 -148.50 83.34
N ARG A 397 56.13 -147.92 83.42
CA ARG A 397 57.38 -148.63 83.74
C ARG A 397 57.44 -149.12 85.18
N ALA A 398 56.77 -148.45 86.12
CA ALA A 398 56.68 -148.81 87.53
C ALA A 398 55.64 -149.90 87.87
N GLY A 399 54.88 -150.39 86.88
CA GLY A 399 53.90 -151.48 87.05
C GLY A 399 52.76 -151.13 88.02
N GLU A 400 52.33 -152.08 88.86
CA GLU A 400 51.19 -151.91 89.79
C GLU A 400 51.36 -150.74 90.78
N GLN A 401 52.60 -150.36 91.14
CA GLN A 401 52.86 -149.22 92.03
C GLN A 401 52.66 -147.85 91.34
N GLY A 402 52.68 -147.81 90.01
CA GLY A 402 52.55 -146.58 89.21
C GLY A 402 51.12 -146.23 88.78
N ARG A 403 50.13 -147.10 89.06
CA ARG A 403 48.75 -146.95 88.54
C ARG A 403 48.09 -145.62 88.88
N GLY A 404 48.25 -145.13 90.12
CA GLY A 404 47.71 -143.83 90.53
C GLY A 404 48.38 -142.65 89.81
N PHE A 405 49.69 -142.74 89.57
CA PHE A 405 50.45 -141.73 88.83
C PHE A 405 50.11 -141.75 87.32
N ALA A 406 49.88 -142.91 86.73
CA ALA A 406 49.47 -143.04 85.34
C ALA A 406 48.13 -142.34 85.06
N VAL A 407 47.14 -142.50 85.95
CA VAL A 407 45.84 -141.82 85.83
C VAL A 407 45.99 -140.30 85.92
N VAL A 408 46.82 -139.80 86.84
CA VAL A 408 47.08 -138.35 86.95
C VAL A 408 47.83 -137.84 85.73
N ALA A 409 48.81 -138.58 85.21
CA ALA A 409 49.55 -138.20 84.01
C ALA A 409 48.67 -138.15 82.76
N ASP A 410 47.77 -139.11 82.57
CA ASP A 410 46.79 -139.09 81.47
C ASP A 410 45.77 -137.95 81.61
N GLU A 411 45.35 -137.63 82.83
CA GLU A 411 44.46 -136.48 83.09
C GLU A 411 45.15 -135.14 82.80
N VAL A 412 46.43 -134.98 83.19
CA VAL A 412 47.24 -133.79 82.86
C VAL A 412 47.48 -133.72 81.35
N ARG A 413 47.71 -134.84 80.68
CA ARG A 413 47.86 -134.91 79.21
C ARG A 413 46.58 -134.48 78.49
N SER A 414 45.43 -134.98 78.94
CA SER A 414 44.11 -134.59 78.45
C SER A 414 43.86 -133.10 78.65
N LEU A 415 44.18 -132.55 79.84
CA LEU A 415 44.03 -131.14 80.16
C LEU A 415 44.96 -130.25 79.31
N ALA A 416 46.20 -130.68 79.08
CA ALA A 416 47.16 -129.99 78.22
C ALA A 416 46.70 -129.97 76.76
N SER A 417 46.19 -131.10 76.24
CA SER A 417 45.61 -131.17 74.89
C SER A 417 44.38 -130.26 74.75
N ARG A 418 43.48 -130.25 75.75
CA ARG A 418 42.32 -129.34 75.76
C ARG A 418 42.73 -127.87 75.87
N SER A 419 43.80 -127.56 76.60
CA SER A 419 44.35 -126.21 76.70
C SER A 419 44.96 -125.75 75.38
N GLN A 420 45.63 -126.66 74.65
CA GLN A 420 46.19 -126.38 73.32
C GLN A 420 45.09 -126.18 72.27
N GLU A 421 44.05 -127.02 72.29
CA GLU A 421 42.87 -126.87 71.42
C GLU A 421 42.14 -125.56 71.70
N SER A 422 41.93 -125.20 72.97
CA SER A 422 41.30 -123.94 73.35
C SER A 422 42.16 -122.73 72.94
N ALA A 423 43.49 -122.79 73.12
CA ALA A 423 44.39 -121.74 72.67
C ALA A 423 44.36 -121.56 71.14
N ALA A 424 44.27 -122.66 70.37
CA ALA A 424 44.12 -122.61 68.92
C ALA A 424 42.78 -121.98 68.48
N GLN A 425 41.68 -122.31 69.16
CA GLN A 425 40.37 -121.68 68.90
C GLN A 425 40.37 -120.18 69.22
N ILE A 426 41.01 -119.76 70.32
CA ILE A 426 41.13 -118.33 70.64
C ILE A 426 42.06 -117.64 69.63
N GLN A 427 43.13 -118.30 69.18
CA GLN A 427 44.04 -117.77 68.16
C GLN A 427 43.29 -117.49 66.84
N GLU A 428 42.45 -118.41 66.38
CA GLU A 428 41.60 -118.22 65.20
C GLU A 428 40.62 -117.03 65.38
N MET A 429 40.03 -116.89 66.57
CA MET A 429 39.18 -115.73 66.90
C MET A 429 39.96 -114.41 66.88
N VAL A 430 41.20 -114.40 67.38
CA VAL A 430 42.08 -113.22 67.38
C VAL A 430 42.51 -112.85 65.96
N GLU A 431 42.86 -113.83 65.12
CA GLU A 431 43.20 -113.59 63.71
C GLU A 431 42.01 -113.03 62.92
N THR A 432 40.80 -113.53 63.22
CA THR A 432 39.55 -112.99 62.66
C THR A 432 39.28 -111.57 63.14
N LEU A 433 39.56 -111.27 64.41
CA LEU A 433 39.43 -109.94 65.01
C LEU A 433 40.43 -108.95 64.38
N GLN A 434 41.69 -109.35 64.20
CA GLN A 434 42.73 -108.57 63.51
C GLN A 434 42.36 -108.28 62.07
N THR A 435 41.87 -109.29 61.35
CA THR A 435 41.38 -109.10 59.97
C THR A 435 40.24 -108.10 59.92
N SER A 436 39.28 -108.21 60.84
CA SER A 436 38.11 -107.33 60.92
C SER A 436 38.48 -105.89 61.31
N THR A 437 39.43 -105.71 62.22
CA THR A 437 39.93 -104.39 62.64
C THR A 437 40.72 -103.70 61.53
N HIS A 438 41.59 -104.42 60.80
CA HIS A 438 42.26 -103.88 59.61
C HIS A 438 41.27 -103.46 58.51
N GLN A 439 40.22 -104.26 58.28
CA GLN A 439 39.15 -103.90 57.34
C GLN A 439 38.40 -102.64 57.80
N ALA A 440 38.10 -102.53 59.09
CA ALA A 440 37.43 -101.35 59.66
C ALA A 440 38.29 -100.08 59.56
N VAL A 441 39.59 -100.15 59.86
CA VAL A 441 40.53 -99.03 59.68
C VAL A 441 40.62 -98.60 58.21
N SER A 442 40.69 -99.56 57.28
CA SER A 442 40.74 -99.26 55.84
C SER A 442 39.45 -98.59 55.37
N ALA A 443 38.29 -99.06 55.83
CA ALA A 443 37.00 -98.45 55.53
C ALA A 443 36.89 -97.02 56.12
N MET A 444 37.37 -96.79 57.35
CA MET A 444 37.39 -95.46 57.96
C MET A 444 38.30 -94.48 57.23
N LYS A 445 39.50 -94.91 56.81
CA LYS A 445 40.40 -94.07 55.98
C LYS A 445 39.77 -93.71 54.63
N ALA A 446 39.12 -94.67 53.99
CA ALA A 446 38.42 -94.42 52.72
C ALA A 446 37.26 -93.44 52.91
N ALA A 447 36.49 -93.60 53.99
CA ALA A 447 35.38 -92.72 54.32
C ALA A 447 35.84 -91.30 54.70
N SER A 448 36.96 -91.16 55.42
CA SER A 448 37.59 -89.87 55.73
C SER A 448 38.01 -89.13 54.46
N LYS A 449 38.67 -89.83 53.51
CA LYS A 449 39.05 -89.25 52.22
C LYS A 449 37.83 -88.83 51.38
N GLN A 450 36.75 -89.61 51.44
CA GLN A 450 35.50 -89.27 50.77
C GLN A 450 34.84 -88.04 51.40
N ALA A 451 34.91 -87.89 52.73
CA ALA A 451 34.42 -86.73 53.46
C ALA A 451 35.21 -85.47 53.07
N GLU A 452 36.54 -85.53 53.03
CA GLU A 452 37.40 -84.42 52.57
C GLU A 452 37.03 -83.96 51.16
N SER A 453 36.92 -84.89 50.20
CA SER A 453 36.51 -84.56 48.83
C SER A 453 35.09 -83.99 48.75
N CYS A 454 34.19 -84.45 49.61
CA CYS A 454 32.84 -83.89 49.71
C CYS A 454 32.87 -82.46 50.27
N SER A 455 33.78 -82.15 51.21
CA SER A 455 33.99 -80.81 51.74
C SER A 455 34.42 -79.82 50.65
N GLU A 456 35.43 -80.18 49.85
CA GLU A 456 35.90 -79.37 48.72
C GLU A 456 34.77 -79.04 47.72
N GLN A 457 33.94 -80.03 47.36
CA GLN A 457 32.81 -79.83 46.46
C GLN A 457 31.74 -78.89 47.03
N ILE A 458 31.50 -78.95 48.34
CA ILE A 458 30.54 -78.06 49.01
C ILE A 458 31.12 -76.63 49.13
N GLU A 459 32.43 -76.48 49.33
CA GLU A 459 33.11 -75.19 49.32
C GLU A 459 33.00 -74.50 47.96
N GLU A 460 33.28 -75.21 46.86
CA GLU A 460 33.05 -74.70 45.50
C GLU A 460 31.58 -74.30 45.27
N THR A 461 30.64 -75.08 45.81
CA THR A 461 29.20 -74.76 45.74
C THR A 461 28.87 -73.49 46.52
N ALA A 462 29.46 -73.29 47.70
CA ALA A 462 29.25 -72.10 48.52
C ALA A 462 29.78 -70.83 47.82
N GLU A 463 30.97 -70.90 47.20
CA GLU A 463 31.53 -69.81 46.41
C GLU A 463 30.66 -69.49 45.18
N ALA A 464 30.18 -70.52 44.46
CA ALA A 464 29.29 -70.32 43.31
C ALA A 464 27.98 -69.61 43.72
N LEU A 465 27.39 -70.00 44.85
CA LEU A 465 26.18 -69.36 45.38
C LEU A 465 26.44 -67.91 45.83
N ALA A 466 27.61 -67.62 46.41
CA ALA A 466 28.00 -66.26 46.76
C ALA A 466 28.16 -65.36 45.51
N MET A 467 28.78 -65.89 44.44
CA MET A 467 28.86 -65.18 43.15
C MET A 467 27.49 -64.92 42.53
N ILE A 468 26.58 -65.92 42.57
CA ILE A 468 25.20 -65.75 42.12
C ILE A 468 24.50 -64.64 42.90
N SER A 469 24.63 -64.64 44.24
CA SER A 469 24.07 -63.59 45.11
C SER A 469 24.56 -62.20 44.70
N GLY A 470 25.87 -62.01 44.47
CA GLY A 470 26.44 -60.75 44.00
C GLY A 470 25.86 -60.30 42.65
N ASN A 471 25.89 -61.19 41.64
CA ASN A 471 25.38 -60.88 40.30
C ASN A 471 23.88 -60.55 40.30
N VAL A 472 23.09 -61.25 41.11
CA VAL A 472 21.65 -61.00 41.23
C VAL A 472 21.39 -59.68 41.97
N GLY A 473 22.23 -59.31 42.93
CA GLY A 473 22.21 -57.98 43.55
C GLY A 473 22.38 -56.86 42.52
N ASP A 474 23.38 -56.97 41.65
CA ASP A 474 23.61 -56.01 40.55
C ASP A 474 22.42 -55.92 39.59
N ILE A 475 21.77 -57.05 39.28
CA ILE A 475 20.56 -57.08 38.44
C ILE A 475 19.40 -56.34 39.12
N SER A 476 19.23 -56.52 40.43
CA SER A 476 18.18 -55.81 41.19
C SER A 476 18.42 -54.29 41.16
N GLU A 477 19.65 -53.84 41.39
CA GLU A 477 20.00 -52.41 41.37
C GLU A 477 19.80 -51.79 39.98
N ARG A 478 20.22 -52.47 38.90
CA ARG A 478 19.99 -52.01 37.52
C ARG A 478 18.51 -51.89 37.19
N ASN A 479 17.68 -52.82 37.64
CA ASN A 479 16.24 -52.74 37.41
C ASN A 479 15.59 -51.56 38.15
N ILE A 480 16.06 -51.22 39.35
CA ILE A 480 15.60 -50.00 40.04
C ILE A 480 15.94 -48.75 39.21
N GLN A 481 17.13 -48.70 38.61
CA GLN A 481 17.51 -47.59 37.72
C GLN A 481 16.67 -47.55 36.44
N ILE A 482 16.35 -48.70 35.84
CA ILE A 482 15.47 -48.79 34.66
C ILE A 482 14.07 -48.26 35.01
N ALA A 483 13.51 -48.65 36.16
CA ALA A 483 12.21 -48.15 36.60
C ALA A 483 12.21 -46.63 36.79
N ALA A 484 13.27 -46.06 37.39
CA ALA A 484 13.41 -44.62 37.55
C ALA A 484 13.52 -43.88 36.20
N ALA A 485 14.30 -44.43 35.26
CA ALA A 485 14.44 -43.87 33.92
C ALA A 485 13.13 -43.93 33.11
N ALA A 486 12.34 -44.99 33.29
CA ALA A 486 11.02 -45.10 32.69
C ALA A 486 10.06 -44.02 33.24
N GLU A 487 10.08 -43.74 34.54
CA GLU A 487 9.25 -42.66 35.11
C GLU A 487 9.65 -41.27 34.57
N GLU A 488 10.96 -41.02 34.38
CA GLU A 488 11.44 -39.79 33.73
C GLU A 488 11.00 -39.71 32.26
N GLN A 489 11.08 -40.82 31.52
CA GLN A 489 10.54 -40.89 30.15
C GLN A 489 9.04 -40.59 30.11
N ARG A 490 8.26 -41.07 31.09
CA ARG A 490 6.82 -40.79 31.16
C ARG A 490 6.54 -39.30 31.28
N ALA A 491 7.30 -38.58 32.09
CA ALA A 491 7.19 -37.13 32.22
C ALA A 491 7.46 -36.42 30.88
N VAL A 492 8.47 -36.86 30.12
CA VAL A 492 8.78 -36.33 28.78
C VAL A 492 7.64 -36.62 27.79
N MET A 493 7.02 -37.80 27.86
CA MET A 493 5.85 -38.13 27.02
C MET A 493 4.64 -37.26 27.35
N GLU A 494 4.35 -37.03 28.63
CA GLU A 494 3.25 -36.13 29.06
C GLU A 494 3.47 -34.69 28.57
N GLU A 495 4.70 -34.17 28.66
CA GLU A 495 5.06 -32.85 28.14
C GLU A 495 4.91 -32.79 26.61
N SER A 496 5.42 -33.82 25.92
CA SER A 496 5.31 -33.93 24.46
C SER A 496 3.85 -33.97 24.00
N ASN A 497 2.97 -34.66 24.74
CA ASN A 497 1.53 -34.67 24.46
C ASN A 497 0.91 -33.27 24.61
N ARG A 498 1.28 -32.50 25.66
CA ARG A 498 0.82 -31.10 25.81
C ARG A 498 1.30 -30.20 24.67
N ASN A 499 2.51 -30.41 24.18
CA ASN A 499 3.04 -29.68 23.03
C ASN A 499 2.26 -30.01 21.75
N LEU A 500 1.88 -31.27 21.53
CA LEU A 500 1.04 -31.64 20.38
C LEU A 500 -0.36 -31.00 20.44
N VAL A 501 -0.98 -30.92 21.62
CA VAL A 501 -2.25 -30.19 21.79
C VAL A 501 -2.07 -28.71 21.42
N SER A 502 -0.99 -28.08 21.86
CA SER A 502 -0.70 -26.68 21.53
C SER A 502 -0.44 -26.47 20.02
N ILE A 503 0.24 -27.42 19.37
CA ILE A 503 0.46 -27.41 17.91
C ILE A 503 -0.87 -27.54 17.15
N ASN A 504 -1.78 -28.39 17.64
CA ASN A 504 -3.11 -28.56 17.07
C ASN A 504 -3.92 -27.26 17.13
N GLU A 505 -3.97 -26.60 18.29
CA GLU A 505 -4.63 -25.29 18.46
C GLU A 505 -4.00 -24.19 17.57
N LEU A 506 -2.67 -24.17 17.45
CA LEU A 506 -1.97 -23.23 16.58
C LEU A 506 -2.26 -23.49 15.10
N SER A 507 -2.38 -24.77 14.73
CA SER A 507 -2.76 -25.17 13.37
C SER A 507 -4.17 -24.69 13.05
N GLU A 508 -5.13 -24.86 13.96
CA GLU A 508 -6.50 -24.34 13.79
C GLU A 508 -6.51 -22.82 13.53
N LYS A 509 -5.80 -22.04 14.36
CA LYS A 509 -5.66 -20.59 14.17
C LYS A 509 -4.98 -20.22 12.85
N THR A 510 -4.04 -21.04 12.39
CA THR A 510 -3.33 -20.83 11.12
C THR A 510 -4.28 -21.07 9.93
N ALA A 511 -5.11 -22.12 10.00
CA ALA A 511 -6.15 -22.37 9.00
C ALA A 511 -7.19 -21.23 8.96
N GLU A 512 -7.66 -20.76 10.11
CA GLU A 512 -8.55 -19.60 10.18
C GLU A 512 -7.91 -18.35 9.57
N GLY A 513 -6.65 -18.08 9.91
CA GLY A 513 -5.89 -16.95 9.36
C GLY A 513 -5.72 -17.02 7.84
N ALA A 514 -5.45 -18.21 7.31
CA ALA A 514 -5.37 -18.47 5.88
C ALA A 514 -6.73 -18.23 5.20
N SER A 515 -7.81 -18.77 5.76
CA SER A 515 -9.17 -18.55 5.26
C SER A 515 -9.53 -17.07 5.20
N HIS A 516 -9.23 -16.32 6.27
CA HIS A 516 -9.45 -14.87 6.32
C HIS A 516 -8.60 -14.11 5.30
N ALA A 517 -7.33 -14.48 5.11
CA ALA A 517 -6.46 -13.88 4.10
C ALA A 517 -6.98 -14.14 2.67
N SER A 518 -7.54 -15.32 2.40
CA SER A 518 -8.20 -15.64 1.13
C SER A 518 -9.41 -14.74 0.88
N GLN A 519 -10.28 -14.59 1.87
CA GLN A 519 -11.46 -13.70 1.78
C GLN A 519 -11.05 -12.24 1.50
N VAL A 520 -10.09 -11.70 2.25
CA VAL A 520 -9.61 -10.32 2.06
C VAL A 520 -9.01 -10.13 0.67
N SER A 521 -8.32 -11.16 0.15
CA SER A 521 -7.78 -11.14 -1.21
C SER A 521 -8.87 -11.08 -2.27
N GLU A 522 -9.96 -11.82 -2.09
CA GLU A 522 -11.11 -11.77 -2.98
C GLU A 522 -11.79 -10.38 -2.95
N GLU A 523 -11.94 -9.78 -1.77
CA GLU A 523 -12.45 -8.41 -1.64
C GLU A 523 -11.53 -7.39 -2.33
N LEU A 524 -10.21 -7.52 -2.22
CA LEU A 524 -9.23 -6.67 -2.92
C LEU A 524 -9.32 -6.83 -4.44
N LEU A 525 -9.51 -8.05 -4.95
CA LEU A 525 -9.71 -8.30 -6.37
C LEU A 525 -10.99 -7.61 -6.88
N GLN A 526 -12.10 -7.72 -6.14
CA GLN A 526 -13.35 -7.04 -6.49
C GLN A 526 -13.21 -5.52 -6.48
N GLN A 527 -12.53 -4.93 -5.47
CA GLN A 527 -12.29 -3.49 -5.43
C GLN A 527 -11.38 -3.02 -6.56
N SER A 528 -10.36 -3.81 -6.90
CA SER A 528 -9.46 -3.50 -8.01
C SER A 528 -10.19 -3.55 -9.36
N GLN A 529 -11.05 -4.55 -9.57
CA GLN A 529 -11.89 -4.63 -10.75
C GLN A 529 -12.84 -3.42 -10.85
N ARG A 530 -13.48 -3.03 -9.74
CA ARG A 530 -14.32 -1.83 -9.69
C ARG A 530 -13.54 -0.55 -10.01
N MET A 531 -12.30 -0.44 -9.53
CA MET A 531 -11.44 0.72 -9.86
C MET A 531 -11.08 0.74 -11.35
N GLN A 532 -10.75 -0.42 -11.95
CA GLN A 532 -10.53 -0.53 -13.40
C GLN A 532 -11.75 -0.09 -14.20
N GLU A 533 -12.96 -0.53 -13.81
CA GLU A 533 -14.20 -0.12 -14.46
C GLU A 533 -14.45 1.39 -14.35
N LEU A 534 -14.11 2.01 -13.22
CA LEU A 534 -14.24 3.46 -13.04
C LEU A 534 -13.25 4.23 -13.92
N VAL A 535 -12.01 3.78 -14.02
CA VAL A 535 -10.99 4.41 -14.87
C VAL A 535 -11.30 4.19 -16.35
N ALA A 536 -11.80 3.01 -16.73
CA ALA A 536 -12.18 2.66 -18.10
C ALA A 536 -13.32 3.52 -18.68
N LYS A 537 -14.04 4.28 -17.85
CA LYS A 537 -15.00 5.30 -18.31
C LYS A 537 -14.31 6.46 -19.03
N PHE A 538 -13.05 6.74 -18.69
CA PHE A 538 -12.27 7.78 -19.32
C PHE A 538 -11.48 7.21 -20.50
N LYS A 539 -11.52 7.89 -21.64
CA LYS A 539 -10.61 7.59 -22.74
C LYS A 539 -9.32 8.34 -22.49
N ILE A 540 -8.25 7.61 -22.19
CA ILE A 540 -6.94 8.16 -21.85
C ILE A 540 -5.92 7.90 -22.95
#